data_AF-A0A2Z5TDI2-F1
#
_entry.id   AF-A0A2Z5TDI2-F1
#
_cell.length_a   1.000
_cell.length_b   1.000
_cell.length_c   1.000
_cell.angle_alpha   90.00
_cell.angle_beta   90.00
_cell.angle_gamma   90.00
#
_symmetry.space_group_name_H-M   'P 1'
#
loop_
_entity.id
_entity.type
_entity.pdbx_description
1 polymer ?
#
loop_
_entity_poly.entity_id
_entity_poly.type
_entity_poly.pdbx_seq_one_letter_code
_entity_poly.pdbx_strand_id
1 'polypeptide(L)'
;MKFLTYLITMIIVAFWLAIIAIFSIQNITEISLKFLVFKSIKFPIGVLLSFCLGGGMVSGSLATLLWEYPKSLPQRGSRRNSKKVNDFSL
;
A
#
# COMPACT_ATOMS: atom_id res chain seq x y z
N MET A 1 0.43 -1.37 20.13
CA MET A 1 -0.13 -2.17 19.02
C MET A 1 0.52 -1.94 17.65
N LYS A 2 1.42 -0.97 17.44
CA LYS A 2 2.02 -0.70 16.11
C LYS A 2 2.85 -1.85 15.55
N PHE A 3 3.62 -2.53 16.40
CA PHE A 3 4.46 -3.67 16.02
C PHE A 3 3.65 -4.84 15.45
N LEU A 4 2.52 -5.16 16.09
CA LEU A 4 1.62 -6.23 15.67
C LEU A 4 0.99 -5.90 14.31
N THR A 5 0.59 -4.64 14.09
CA THR A 5 0.13 -4.16 12.79
C THR A 5 1.20 -4.35 11.70
N TYR A 6 2.44 -3.95 11.94
CA TYR A 6 3.54 -4.14 10.98
C TYR A 6 3.78 -5.63 10.66
N LEU A 7 3.77 -6.50 11.68
CA LEU A 7 3.93 -7.93 11.45
C LEU A 7 2.81 -8.50 10.59
N ILE A 8 1.55 -8.16 10.88
CA ILE A 8 0.40 -8.63 10.09
C ILE A 8 0.52 -8.14 8.65
N THR A 9 0.87 -6.86 8.43
CA THR A 9 1.04 -6.31 7.08
C THR A 9 2.12 -7.05 6.30
N MET A 10 3.28 -7.32 6.90
CA MET A 10 4.36 -8.04 6.21
C MET A 10 4.00 -9.50 5.92
N ILE A 11 3.28 -10.17 6.82
CA ILE A 11 2.80 -11.54 6.58
C ILE A 11 1.82 -11.56 5.40
N ILE A 12 0.90 -10.60 5.33
CA ILE A 12 -0.05 -10.48 4.22
C ILE A 12 0.69 -10.25 2.90
N VAL A 13 1.66 -9.34 2.87
CA VAL A 13 2.45 -9.06 1.67
C VAL A 13 3.24 -10.29 1.23
N ALA A 14 3.91 -10.98 2.16
CA ALA A 14 4.66 -12.20 1.89
C ALA A 14 3.74 -13.33 1.36
N PHE A 15 2.56 -13.48 1.94
CA PHE A 15 1.55 -14.44 1.51
C PHE A 15 1.09 -14.17 0.07
N TRP A 16 0.79 -12.90 -0.26
CA TRP A 16 0.45 -12.49 -1.63
C TRP A 16 1.59 -12.80 -2.61
N LEU A 17 2.83 -12.48 -2.27
CA LEU A 17 3.99 -12.79 -3.12
C LEU A 17 4.16 -14.30 -3.34
N ALA A 18 3.97 -15.11 -2.30
CA ALA A 18 4.04 -16.57 -2.39
C ALA A 18 2.95 -17.11 -3.34
N ILE A 19 1.71 -16.62 -3.21
CA ILE A 19 0.62 -17.00 -4.12
C ILE A 19 0.98 -16.68 -5.57
N ILE A 20 1.45 -15.45 -5.86
CA ILE A 20 1.82 -15.06 -7.24
C ILE A 20 2.92 -15.98 -7.78
N ALA A 21 3.96 -16.26 -6.97
CA ALA A 21 5.09 -17.08 -7.38
C ALA A 21 4.67 -18.53 -7.65
N ILE A 22 3.91 -19.14 -6.74
CA ILE A 22 3.40 -20.50 -6.87
C ILE A 22 2.48 -20.60 -8.10
N PHE A 23 1.56 -19.64 -8.24
CA PHE A 23 0.64 -19.60 -9.37
C PHE A 23 1.40 -19.36 -10.70
N SER A 24 2.49 -18.59 -10.68
CA SER A 24 3.36 -18.41 -11.85
C SER A 24 4.14 -19.68 -12.24
N ILE A 25 4.58 -20.47 -11.26
CA ILE A 25 5.31 -21.73 -11.53
C ILE A 25 4.34 -22.84 -11.97
N GLN A 26 3.19 -22.96 -11.30
CA GLN A 26 2.27 -24.07 -11.53
C GLN A 26 1.39 -23.84 -12.75
N ASN A 27 1.12 -22.58 -13.09
CA ASN A 27 0.24 -22.22 -14.18
C ASN A 27 1.03 -21.61 -15.34
N ILE A 28 1.80 -22.45 -16.05
CA ILE A 28 2.47 -22.11 -17.33
C ILE A 28 1.44 -22.00 -18.46
N THR A 29 0.14 -22.00 -18.15
CA THR A 29 -0.89 -21.81 -19.15
C THR A 29 -0.78 -20.40 -19.71
N GLU A 30 -0.41 -20.37 -20.98
CA GLU A 30 -0.32 -19.18 -21.78
C GLU A 30 -1.74 -18.69 -22.05
N ILE A 31 -2.19 -17.71 -21.27
CA ILE A 31 -3.42 -17.00 -21.60
C ILE A 31 -3.20 -16.27 -22.91
N SER A 32 -3.97 -16.68 -23.93
CA SER A 32 -4.08 -15.96 -25.18
C SER A 32 -4.82 -14.65 -24.92
N LEU A 33 -4.08 -13.63 -24.51
CA LEU A 33 -4.55 -12.26 -24.61
C LEU A 33 -4.60 -11.94 -26.10
N LYS A 34 -5.81 -12.09 -26.65
CA LYS A 34 -6.16 -11.55 -27.95
C LYS A 34 -6.22 -10.03 -27.76
N PHE A 35 -5.06 -9.37 -27.82
CA PHE A 35 -5.00 -7.91 -27.84
C PHE A 35 -5.99 -7.46 -28.90
N LEU A 36 -6.91 -6.57 -28.53
CA LEU A 36 -8.19 -6.31 -29.23
C LEU A 36 -8.10 -6.00 -30.75
N VAL A 37 -6.90 -5.90 -31.34
CA VAL A 37 -6.63 -5.69 -32.77
C VAL A 37 -5.39 -6.46 -33.30
N PHE A 38 -4.48 -6.97 -32.44
CA PHE A 38 -3.21 -7.57 -32.87
C PHE A 38 -2.99 -8.97 -32.29
N LYS A 39 -2.30 -9.80 -33.09
CA LYS A 39 -1.92 -11.21 -32.89
C LYS A 39 -1.88 -11.67 -31.43
N SER A 40 -2.50 -12.81 -31.16
CA SER A 40 -2.51 -13.44 -29.83
C SER A 40 -1.08 -13.66 -29.34
N ILE A 41 -0.67 -12.90 -28.33
CA ILE A 41 0.59 -13.11 -27.63
C ILE A 41 0.25 -13.86 -26.37
N LYS A 42 0.90 -15.00 -26.25
CA LYS A 42 0.81 -15.92 -25.14
C LYS A 42 1.55 -15.30 -23.95
N PHE A 43 0.80 -14.80 -22.97
CA PHE A 43 1.38 -14.20 -21.77
C PHE A 43 1.29 -15.18 -20.59
N PRO A 44 2.37 -15.34 -19.81
CA PRO A 44 2.30 -16.10 -18.57
C PRO A 44 1.44 -15.36 -17.54
N ILE A 45 0.55 -16.10 -16.88
CA ILE A 45 -0.39 -15.55 -15.90
C ILE A 45 0.32 -14.83 -14.74
N GLY A 46 1.52 -15.28 -14.36
CA GLY A 46 2.32 -14.66 -13.31
C GLY A 46 2.68 -13.21 -13.62
N VAL A 47 2.97 -12.89 -14.89
CA VAL A 47 3.27 -11.52 -15.31
C VAL A 47 2.03 -10.64 -15.23
N LEU A 48 0.86 -11.17 -15.58
CA LEU A 48 -0.39 -10.43 -15.46
C LEU A 48 -0.76 -10.15 -14.00
N LEU A 49 -0.57 -11.13 -13.12
CA LEU A 49 -0.82 -10.98 -11.68
C LEU A 49 0.15 -9.97 -11.05
N SER A 50 1.43 -10.04 -11.39
CA SER A 50 2.45 -9.08 -10.96
C SER A 50 2.08 -7.66 -11.41
N PHE A 51 1.64 -7.50 -12.66
CA PHE A 51 1.20 -6.20 -13.17
C PHE A 51 -0.03 -5.68 -12.42
N CYS A 52 -1.01 -6.54 -12.13
CA CYS A 52 -2.21 -6.15 -11.41
C CYS A 52 -1.90 -5.79 -9.94
N LEU A 53 -1.03 -6.53 -9.26
CA LEU A 53 -0.60 -6.20 -7.90
C LEU A 53 0.24 -4.93 -7.85
N GLY A 54 1.23 -4.79 -8.73
CA GLY A 54 2.04 -3.57 -8.82
C GLY A 54 1.18 -2.36 -9.17
N GLY A 55 0.33 -2.48 -10.19
CA GLY A 55 -0.61 -1.44 -10.60
C GLY A 55 -1.63 -1.10 -9.52
N GLY A 56 -2.13 -2.10 -8.79
CA GLY A 56 -3.04 -1.93 -7.65
C GLY A 56 -2.37 -1.21 -6.47
N MET A 57 -1.11 -1.52 -6.17
CA MET A 57 -0.35 -0.83 -5.14
C MET A 57 -0.02 0.62 -5.52
N VAL A 58 0.41 0.85 -6.77
CA VAL A 58 0.69 2.21 -7.28
C VAL A 58 -0.58 3.05 -7.35
N SER A 59 -1.67 2.50 -7.88
CA SER A 59 -2.96 3.20 -7.94
C SER A 59 -3.57 3.41 -6.56
N GLY A 60 -3.41 2.45 -5.64
CA GLY A 60 -3.79 2.60 -4.23
C GLY A 60 -3.02 3.73 -3.54
N SER A 61 -1.70 3.83 -3.78
CA SER A 61 -0.88 4.94 -3.28
C SER A 61 -1.34 6.29 -3.85
N LEU A 62 -1.60 6.36 -5.15
CA LEU A 62 -2.16 7.56 -5.78
C LEU A 62 -3.55 7.91 -5.23
N ALA A 63 -4.40 6.91 -4.99
CA ALA A 63 -5.72 7.10 -4.42
C ALA A 63 -5.63 7.62 -2.98
N THR A 64 -4.70 7.11 -2.16
CA THR A 64 -4.46 7.66 -0.82
C THR A 64 -3.95 9.09 -0.87
N LEU A 65 -3.06 9.43 -1.80
CA LEU A 65 -2.56 10.80 -1.99
C LEU A 65 -3.66 11.76 -2.46
N LEU A 66 -4.56 11.29 -3.32
CA LEU A 66 -5.75 12.04 -3.76
C LEU A 66 -6.82 12.12 -2.68
N TRP A 67 -6.90 11.17 -1.76
CA TRP A 67 -7.85 11.17 -0.65
C TRP A 67 -7.34 12.02 0.53
N GLU A 68 -6.04 12.06 0.73
CA GLU A 68 -5.35 12.95 1.68
C GLU A 68 -5.15 14.35 1.07
N TYR A 69 -6.25 15.00 0.69
CA TYR A 69 -6.28 16.47 0.64
C TYR A 69 -5.98 17.03 2.05
N PRO A 70 -5.15 18.07 2.16
CA PRO A 70 -4.44 18.41 3.39
C PRO A 70 -5.42 18.89 4.47
N LYS A 71 -5.47 18.18 5.59
CA LYS A 71 -5.88 18.79 6.85
C LYS A 71 -4.69 19.60 7.36
N SER A 72 -4.67 20.86 6.94
CA SER A 72 -3.74 21.90 7.33
C SER A 72 -3.50 21.94 8.85
N LEU A 73 -2.22 21.74 9.24
CA LEU A 73 -1.46 22.38 10.34
C LEU A 73 -2.06 22.41 11.78
N PRO A 74 -1.29 22.84 12.80
CA PRO A 74 0.03 22.42 13.26
C PRO A 74 -0.03 21.95 14.74
N GLN A 75 0.99 21.23 15.20
CA GLN A 75 1.23 21.03 16.64
C GLN A 75 1.45 22.39 17.33
N ARG A 76 0.39 22.99 17.86
CA ARG A 76 0.49 24.15 18.74
C ARG A 76 0.93 23.65 20.12
N GLY A 77 2.25 23.61 20.32
CA GLY A 77 2.83 23.39 21.63
C GLY A 77 2.33 24.43 22.63
N SER A 78 1.30 24.10 23.41
CA SER A 78 0.91 24.85 24.60
C SER A 78 1.74 24.38 25.79
N ARG A 79 3.04 24.65 25.69
CA ARG A 79 4.01 24.43 26.78
C ARG A 79 4.41 25.78 27.39
N ARG A 80 3.43 26.63 27.75
CA ARG A 80 3.74 27.97 28.25
C ARG A 80 2.68 28.68 29.09
N ASN A 81 1.91 28.02 29.98
CA ASN A 81 1.22 28.79 31.04
C ASN A 81 0.71 27.99 32.25
N SER A 82 1.54 27.18 32.90
CA SER A 82 1.20 26.64 34.24
C SER A 82 2.19 27.07 35.32
N LYS A 83 3.41 27.51 34.94
CA LYS A 83 4.43 27.91 35.92
C LYS A 83 4.24 29.32 36.49
N LYS A 84 3.49 30.21 35.82
CA LYS A 84 3.29 31.59 36.29
C LYS A 84 2.15 31.77 37.30
N VAL A 85 1.25 30.78 37.41
CA VAL A 85 0.12 30.86 38.36
C VAL A 85 0.57 30.55 39.79
N ASN A 86 1.59 29.71 39.95
CA ASN A 86 2.11 29.30 41.26
C ASN A 86 3.07 30.34 41.86
N ASP A 87 3.65 31.23 41.05
CA ASP A 87 4.56 32.29 41.51
C ASP A 87 3.82 33.57 41.96
N PHE A 88 2.51 33.69 41.67
CA PHE A 88 1.68 34.85 42.06
C PHE A 88 0.82 34.60 43.32
N SER A 89 0.96 33.42 43.94
CA SER A 89 0.16 32.99 45.09
C SER A 89 0.99 32.77 46.37
N LEU A 90 2.20 33.34 46.43
CA LEU A 90 3.04 33.44 47.64
C LEU A 90 3.08 34.89 48.16
#